data_AF-A0A183M211-F1
#
_entry.id   AF-A0A183M211-F1
#
_cell.length_a   1.000
_cell.length_b   1.000
_cell.length_c   1.000
_cell.angle_alpha   90.00
_cell.angle_beta   90.00
_cell.angle_gamma   90.00
#
_symmetry.space_group_name_H-M   'P 1'
#
loop_
_entity.id
_entity.type
_entity.pdbx_description
1 polymer ?
#
loop_
_entity_poly.entity_id
_entity_poly.type
_entity_poly.pdbx_seq_one_letter_code
_entity_poly.pdbx_strand_id
1 'polypeptide(L)'
;MLDLSNKAYNNIDFTMEHKVEGQYVFWHSSAHVLGEALERCYSGHLCYGPPVEEGFYYDMWVPNQQHSGLGPEDLSVVENVCHSICKENQPFERLEMKKEDLLKMFAYNEFKCRIIRDKIDTPTTTVYRCGPLIDLCRGPHVRHTGCIKALSVTKCSSSYWEGRTDAETLQRVYGVSFPDPKRLKEWKHIQEEAAKRDHRKLGVEQKLFFFHELSPGSCFFLPAGAHIYNTLVSFIRSEYWKRGFQEVITPNIYNSALWEQSGHWQHYSENLFKIEVEKQTFGLKPMNCPGHCLMYAKEIRSHKELPLRFADFGVLHRNEFSGALSGLTRVRRFQQDDAHIFCREDQVTNPFEIIHITYMLRQDLNLFLKIDSCHMN
;
A
#
# COMPACT_ATOMS: atom_id res chain seq x y z
N MET A 1 -8.22 24.88 4.36
CA MET A 1 -7.64 24.99 3.00
C MET A 1 -8.60 25.79 2.14
N LEU A 2 -8.11 26.76 1.37
CA LEU A 2 -8.97 27.65 0.57
C LEU A 2 -9.52 26.89 -0.65
N ASP A 3 -10.81 27.02 -0.88
CA ASP A 3 -11.50 26.43 -2.02
C ASP A 3 -11.41 27.36 -3.23
N LEU A 4 -10.61 26.96 -4.22
CA LEU A 4 -10.35 27.76 -5.41
C LEU A 4 -11.53 27.82 -6.37
N SER A 5 -12.57 26.99 -6.18
CA SER A 5 -13.84 27.17 -6.88
C SER A 5 -14.57 28.45 -6.48
N ASN A 6 -14.23 29.04 -5.33
CA ASN A 6 -14.87 30.24 -4.84
C ASN A 6 -14.32 31.51 -5.53
N LYS A 7 -15.21 32.25 -6.20
CA LYS A 7 -14.91 33.49 -6.96
C LYS A 7 -14.21 34.58 -6.14
N ALA A 8 -14.26 34.53 -4.81
CA ALA A 8 -13.55 35.47 -3.94
C ALA A 8 -12.02 35.33 -3.97
N TYR A 9 -11.48 34.22 -4.48
CA TYR A 9 -10.03 33.93 -4.51
C TYR A 9 -9.41 34.05 -5.91
N ASN A 10 -9.93 34.94 -6.76
CA ASN A 10 -9.50 35.15 -8.15
C ASN A 10 -7.97 35.34 -8.34
N ASN A 11 -7.25 35.80 -7.32
CA ASN A 11 -5.81 36.08 -7.36
C ASN A 11 -4.93 35.00 -6.70
N ILE A 12 -5.48 33.87 -6.26
CA ILE A 12 -4.69 32.77 -5.69
C ILE A 12 -4.68 31.62 -6.69
N ASP A 13 -3.54 31.43 -7.33
CA ASP A 13 -3.27 30.30 -8.21
C ASP A 13 -2.50 29.26 -7.39
N PHE A 14 -3.21 28.30 -6.78
CA PHE A 14 -2.53 27.07 -6.33
C PHE A 14 -2.30 26.21 -7.55
N THR A 15 -1.31 26.61 -8.36
CA THR A 15 -0.69 25.68 -9.28
C THR A 15 -0.06 24.55 -8.46
N MET A 16 0.14 23.38 -9.04
CA MET A 16 0.83 22.22 -8.45
C MET A 16 2.23 22.55 -7.88
N GLU A 17 2.68 23.80 -7.98
CA GLU A 17 4.09 24.21 -8.00
C GLU A 17 4.66 24.56 -6.62
N HIS A 18 3.87 24.66 -5.55
CA HIS A 18 4.43 25.18 -4.29
C HIS A 18 4.16 24.43 -2.98
N LYS A 19 3.25 23.45 -2.90
CA LYS A 19 3.03 22.66 -1.66
C LYS A 19 2.42 21.29 -1.96
N VAL A 20 2.71 20.29 -1.10
CA VAL A 20 2.05 18.96 -1.07
C VAL A 20 0.52 19.09 -1.14
N GLU A 21 -0.02 20.13 -0.51
CA GLU A 21 -1.44 20.48 -0.52
C GLU A 21 -1.99 20.81 -1.92
N GLY A 22 -1.21 21.52 -2.76
CA GLY A 22 -1.63 21.87 -4.13
C GLY A 22 -1.70 20.66 -5.06
N GLN A 23 -0.75 19.74 -4.90
CA GLN A 23 -0.75 18.46 -5.64
C GLN A 23 -1.94 17.59 -5.24
N TYR A 24 -2.25 17.50 -3.94
CA TYR A 24 -3.43 16.80 -3.44
C TYR A 24 -4.73 17.34 -4.08
N VAL A 25 -4.92 18.67 -4.08
CA VAL A 25 -6.11 19.32 -4.67
C VAL A 25 -6.21 19.08 -6.17
N PHE A 26 -5.07 19.15 -6.87
CA PHE A 26 -4.99 18.92 -8.31
C PHE A 26 -5.39 17.49 -8.68
N TRP A 27 -4.84 16.50 -7.99
CA TRP A 27 -5.18 15.09 -8.21
C TRP A 27 -6.58 14.74 -7.73
N HIS A 28 -7.07 15.37 -6.66
CA HIS A 28 -8.46 15.21 -6.23
C HIS A 28 -9.44 15.69 -7.31
N SER A 29 -9.15 16.82 -7.94
CA SER A 29 -9.92 17.33 -9.07
C SER A 29 -9.82 16.44 -10.31
N SER A 30 -8.66 15.84 -10.53
CA SER A 30 -8.44 14.89 -11.62
C SER A 30 -9.17 13.57 -11.39
N ALA A 31 -9.34 13.14 -10.14
CA ALA A 31 -10.21 12.03 -9.78
C ALA A 31 -11.66 12.31 -10.20
N HIS A 32 -12.20 13.51 -10.01
CA HIS A 32 -13.56 13.83 -10.48
C HIS A 32 -13.70 13.73 -12.00
N VAL A 33 -12.69 14.20 -12.75
CA VAL A 33 -12.66 14.01 -14.23
C VAL A 33 -12.67 12.54 -14.60
N LEU A 34 -11.92 11.70 -13.88
CA LEU A 34 -11.93 10.25 -14.08
C LEU A 34 -13.29 9.63 -13.72
N GLY A 35 -13.90 10.03 -12.60
CA GLY A 35 -15.22 9.57 -12.19
C GLY A 35 -16.29 9.86 -13.25
N GLU A 36 -16.30 11.09 -13.77
CA GLU A 36 -17.19 11.46 -14.87
C GLU A 36 -16.93 10.63 -16.13
N ALA A 37 -15.66 10.42 -16.50
CA ALA A 37 -15.31 9.58 -17.65
C ALA A 37 -15.79 8.14 -17.47
N LEU A 38 -15.68 7.58 -16.27
CA LEU A 38 -16.13 6.24 -15.95
C LEU A 38 -17.67 6.11 -16.00
N GLU A 39 -18.41 7.08 -15.48
CA GLU A 39 -19.88 7.11 -15.63
C GLU A 39 -20.29 7.22 -17.11
N ARG A 40 -19.63 8.09 -17.89
CA ARG A 40 -19.89 8.24 -19.33
C ARG A 40 -19.61 6.95 -20.11
N CYS A 41 -18.52 6.23 -19.79
CA CYS A 41 -18.11 5.03 -20.52
C CYS A 41 -18.89 3.77 -20.13
N TYR A 42 -19.14 3.57 -18.83
CA TYR A 42 -19.61 2.27 -18.31
C TYR A 42 -20.94 2.34 -17.57
N SER A 43 -21.52 3.54 -17.37
CA SER A 43 -22.75 3.72 -16.58
C SER A 43 -22.68 3.05 -15.19
N GLY A 44 -21.47 2.92 -14.64
CA GLY A 44 -21.24 2.25 -13.37
C GLY A 44 -21.53 3.16 -12.18
N HIS A 45 -21.68 2.55 -11.01
CA HIS A 45 -21.93 3.24 -9.76
C HIS A 45 -20.60 3.67 -9.15
N LEU A 46 -20.29 4.97 -9.23
CA LEU A 46 -19.12 5.56 -8.58
C LEU A 46 -19.14 5.35 -7.07
N CYS A 47 -17.97 5.04 -6.51
CA CYS A 47 -17.74 4.79 -5.09
C CYS A 47 -16.81 5.87 -4.51
N TYR A 48 -15.53 5.53 -4.30
CA TYR A 48 -14.51 6.42 -3.71
C TYR A 48 -13.48 6.84 -4.76
N GLY A 49 -13.13 8.13 -4.78
CA GLY A 49 -12.10 8.67 -5.68
C GLY A 49 -11.10 9.60 -5.00
N PRO A 50 -10.24 9.11 -4.09
CA PRO A 50 -9.28 9.95 -3.41
C PRO A 50 -8.00 10.16 -4.26
N PRO A 51 -7.30 11.29 -4.07
CA PRO A 51 -5.89 11.38 -4.45
C PRO A 51 -5.03 10.47 -3.54
N VAL A 52 -3.90 10.01 -4.07
CA VAL A 52 -2.89 9.18 -3.38
C VAL A 52 -1.50 9.76 -3.64
N GLU A 53 -0.47 9.24 -2.97
CA GLU A 53 0.90 9.75 -3.05
C GLU A 53 1.46 9.82 -4.48
N GLU A 54 1.06 8.89 -5.36
CA GLU A 54 1.55 8.81 -6.74
C GLU A 54 0.46 9.09 -7.80
N GLY A 55 -0.61 9.81 -7.45
CA GLY A 55 -1.68 10.16 -8.38
C GLY A 55 -3.06 10.17 -7.74
N PHE A 56 -4.00 9.47 -8.36
CA PHE A 56 -5.35 9.30 -7.85
C PHE A 56 -5.94 7.98 -8.36
N TYR A 57 -7.03 7.53 -7.75
CA TYR A 57 -7.84 6.47 -8.30
C TYR A 57 -9.31 6.80 -8.19
N TYR A 58 -10.14 6.03 -8.89
CA TYR A 58 -11.59 6.02 -8.70
C TYR A 58 -12.10 4.58 -8.70
N ASP A 59 -12.86 4.23 -7.66
CA ASP A 59 -13.58 2.97 -7.53
C ASP A 59 -14.96 3.07 -8.16
N MET A 60 -15.31 2.10 -9.00
CA MET A 60 -16.61 1.99 -9.63
C MET A 60 -17.11 0.57 -9.53
N TRP A 61 -18.37 0.42 -9.15
CA TRP A 61 -19.06 -0.85 -9.30
C TRP A 61 -19.79 -0.88 -10.64
N VAL A 62 -19.66 -1.97 -11.38
CA VAL A 62 -20.37 -2.17 -12.65
C VAL A 62 -21.37 -3.31 -12.43
N PRO A 63 -22.67 -3.13 -12.74
CA PRO A 63 -23.63 -4.21 -12.67
C PRO A 63 -23.19 -5.40 -13.53
N ASN A 64 -23.13 -6.59 -12.93
CA ASN A 64 -22.52 -7.83 -13.43
C ASN A 64 -23.16 -8.46 -14.70
N GLN A 65 -23.77 -7.69 -15.61
CA GLN A 65 -24.41 -8.23 -16.82
C GLN A 65 -24.14 -7.46 -18.12
N GLN A 66 -23.29 -6.43 -18.13
CA GLN A 66 -23.09 -5.61 -19.34
C GLN A 66 -21.65 -5.58 -19.88
N HIS A 67 -20.61 -5.84 -19.07
CA HIS A 67 -19.21 -5.85 -19.54
C HIS A 67 -18.35 -6.85 -18.75
N SER A 68 -17.32 -7.39 -19.39
CA SER A 68 -16.34 -8.33 -18.83
C SER A 68 -15.38 -7.74 -17.78
N GLY A 69 -15.75 -6.62 -17.14
CA GLY A 69 -14.85 -5.79 -16.33
C GLY A 69 -14.01 -4.83 -17.19
N LEU A 70 -13.34 -3.88 -16.53
CA LEU A 70 -12.45 -2.88 -17.17
C LEU A 70 -11.07 -3.51 -17.41
N GLY A 71 -10.73 -3.74 -18.68
CA GLY A 71 -9.45 -4.32 -19.10
C GLY A 71 -8.35 -3.28 -19.42
N PRO A 72 -7.11 -3.72 -19.69
CA PRO A 72 -6.05 -2.84 -20.19
C PRO A 72 -6.41 -2.08 -21.48
N GLU A 73 -7.19 -2.69 -22.37
CA GLU A 73 -7.67 -2.13 -23.63
C GLU A 73 -8.59 -0.91 -23.42
N ASP A 74 -9.37 -0.94 -22.35
CA ASP A 74 -10.34 0.08 -21.98
C ASP A 74 -9.69 1.36 -21.46
N LEU A 75 -8.46 1.27 -20.93
CA LEU A 75 -7.75 2.42 -20.35
C LEU A 75 -7.60 3.55 -21.37
N SER A 76 -7.35 3.20 -22.63
CA SER A 76 -7.24 4.17 -23.73
C SER A 76 -8.56 4.89 -24.02
N VAL A 77 -9.70 4.18 -23.90
CA VAL A 77 -11.04 4.75 -24.10
C VAL A 77 -11.35 5.74 -22.98
N VAL A 78 -11.13 5.35 -21.73
CA VAL A 78 -11.33 6.21 -20.56
C VAL A 78 -10.42 7.44 -20.61
N GLU A 79 -9.15 7.27 -20.98
CA GLU A 79 -8.19 8.38 -21.11
C GLU A 79 -8.66 9.42 -22.15
N ASN A 80 -9.17 8.97 -23.30
CA ASN A 80 -9.71 9.86 -24.34
C ASN A 80 -10.94 10.65 -23.88
N VAL A 81 -11.81 10.04 -23.08
CA VAL A 81 -12.97 10.73 -22.49
C VAL A 81 -12.50 11.75 -21.44
N CYS A 82 -11.54 11.41 -20.58
CA CYS A 82 -10.91 12.35 -19.66
C CYS A 82 -10.35 13.58 -20.39
N HIS A 83 -9.64 13.36 -21.50
CA HIS A 83 -9.11 14.46 -22.32
C HIS A 83 -10.22 15.35 -22.91
N SER A 84 -11.35 14.76 -23.30
CA SER A 84 -12.50 15.51 -23.82
C SER A 84 -13.12 16.38 -22.71
N ILE A 85 -13.31 15.83 -21.51
CA ILE A 85 -13.80 16.57 -20.33
C ILE A 85 -12.86 17.73 -19.95
N CYS A 86 -11.54 17.53 -20.03
CA CYS A 86 -10.57 18.59 -19.78
C CYS A 86 -10.67 19.73 -20.80
N LYS A 87 -10.98 19.43 -22.07
CA LYS A 87 -11.19 20.44 -23.13
C LYS A 87 -12.47 21.23 -22.96
N GLU A 88 -13.49 20.66 -22.31
CA GLU A 88 -14.76 21.33 -22.01
C GLU A 88 -14.61 22.48 -20.99
N ASN A 89 -13.50 22.56 -20.25
CA ASN A 89 -13.24 23.57 -19.21
C ASN A 89 -14.39 23.69 -18.19
N GLN A 90 -14.97 22.56 -17.78
CA GLN A 90 -16.10 22.54 -16.86
C GLN A 90 -15.69 23.16 -15.51
N PRO A 91 -16.47 24.12 -14.97
CA PRO A 91 -16.20 24.69 -13.66
C PRO A 91 -16.52 23.69 -12.56
N PHE A 92 -15.71 23.68 -11.50
CA PHE A 92 -16.07 23.01 -10.26
C PHE A 92 -16.95 23.95 -9.44
N GLU A 93 -18.17 23.54 -9.15
CA GLU A 93 -19.15 24.33 -8.39
C GLU A 93 -19.44 23.64 -7.07
N ARG A 94 -19.05 24.28 -5.97
CA ARG A 94 -19.38 23.81 -4.62
C ARG A 94 -20.84 24.11 -4.30
N LEU A 95 -21.60 23.07 -3.95
CA LEU A 95 -23.00 23.17 -3.54
C LEU A 95 -23.17 22.61 -2.13
N GLU A 96 -24.12 23.16 -1.38
CA GLU A 96 -24.59 22.59 -0.12
C GLU A 96 -25.99 22.03 -0.33
N MET A 97 -26.17 20.74 -0.05
CA MET A 97 -27.42 20.03 -0.31
C MET A 97 -27.89 19.26 0.92
N LYS A 98 -29.21 19.10 1.06
CA LYS A 98 -29.82 18.33 2.14
C LYS A 98 -29.59 16.84 1.93
N LYS A 99 -29.37 16.11 3.03
CA LYS A 99 -29.18 14.66 3.04
C LYS A 99 -30.33 13.93 2.30
N GLU A 100 -31.57 14.35 2.52
CA GLU A 100 -32.76 13.75 1.89
C GLU A 100 -32.79 13.94 0.37
N ASP A 101 -32.39 15.12 -0.12
CA ASP A 101 -32.37 15.41 -1.56
C ASP A 101 -31.24 14.62 -2.25
N LEU A 102 -30.10 14.46 -1.57
CA LEU A 102 -29.01 13.63 -2.06
C LEU A 102 -29.37 12.14 -2.14
N LEU A 103 -30.11 11.61 -1.16
CA LEU A 103 -30.60 10.23 -1.21
C LEU A 103 -31.58 9.99 -2.36
N LYS A 104 -32.40 11.00 -2.72
CA LYS A 104 -33.27 10.93 -3.90
C LYS A 104 -32.46 11.03 -5.20
N MET A 105 -31.51 11.95 -5.26
CA MET A 105 -30.67 12.19 -6.43
C MET A 105 -29.77 10.97 -6.75
N PHE A 106 -29.16 10.37 -5.74
CA PHE A 106 -28.31 9.19 -5.87
C PHE A 106 -29.07 7.86 -5.72
N ALA A 107 -30.40 7.86 -5.84
CA ALA A 107 -31.20 6.63 -5.69
C ALA A 107 -30.77 5.51 -6.66
N TYR A 108 -30.19 5.87 -7.81
CA TYR A 108 -29.61 4.93 -8.76
C TYR A 108 -28.30 4.29 -8.28
N ASN A 109 -27.52 5.00 -7.44
CA ASN A 109 -26.20 4.57 -6.97
C ASN A 109 -26.26 4.15 -5.50
N GLU A 110 -26.38 2.84 -5.29
CA GLU A 110 -26.47 2.26 -3.95
C GLU A 110 -25.26 2.61 -3.06
N PHE A 111 -24.06 2.67 -3.63
CA PHE A 111 -22.83 2.95 -2.88
C PHE A 111 -22.79 4.39 -2.35
N LYS A 112 -23.19 5.37 -3.17
CA LYS A 112 -23.34 6.76 -2.71
C LYS A 112 -24.44 6.86 -1.64
N CYS A 113 -25.55 6.15 -1.81
CA CYS A 113 -26.60 6.07 -0.78
C CYS A 113 -26.09 5.50 0.55
N ARG A 114 -25.30 4.41 0.53
CA ARG A 114 -24.66 3.84 1.73
C ARG A 114 -23.72 4.87 2.38
N ILE A 115 -22.84 5.51 1.62
CA ILE A 115 -21.95 6.58 2.11
C ILE A 115 -22.74 7.71 2.79
N ILE A 116 -23.84 8.16 2.19
CA ILE A 116 -24.68 9.22 2.75
C ILE A 116 -25.31 8.78 4.07
N ARG A 117 -25.82 7.55 4.15
CA ARG A 117 -26.45 7.04 5.38
C ARG A 117 -25.44 6.92 6.51
N ASP A 118 -24.28 6.35 6.21
CA ASP A 118 -23.32 5.88 7.23
C ASP A 118 -22.30 6.94 7.66
N LYS A 119 -21.96 7.90 6.78
CA LYS A 119 -20.87 8.86 7.02
C LYS A 119 -21.31 10.31 7.14
N ILE A 120 -22.60 10.61 6.93
CA ILE A 120 -23.13 11.97 6.98
C ILE A 120 -24.14 12.08 8.11
N ASP A 121 -23.69 12.55 9.26
CA ASP A 121 -24.53 12.73 10.45
C ASP A 121 -25.23 14.10 10.49
N THR A 122 -24.93 14.97 9.53
CA THR A 122 -25.47 16.33 9.43
C THR A 122 -26.68 16.41 8.48
N PRO A 123 -27.61 17.36 8.70
CA PRO A 123 -28.77 17.56 7.81
C PRO A 123 -28.39 17.97 6.38
N THR A 124 -27.26 18.68 6.23
CA THR A 124 -26.70 19.10 4.96
C THR A 124 -25.26 18.60 4.82
N THR A 125 -24.81 18.44 3.58
CA THR A 125 -23.41 18.17 3.25
C THR A 125 -23.01 18.95 2.01
N THR A 126 -21.70 19.11 1.83
CA THR A 126 -21.13 19.64 0.59
C THR A 126 -21.11 18.56 -0.50
N VAL A 127 -21.43 18.98 -1.73
CA VAL A 127 -21.17 18.24 -2.97
C VAL A 127 -20.50 19.17 -3.97
N TYR A 128 -19.82 18.59 -4.96
CA TYR A 128 -19.27 19.36 -6.08
C TYR A 128 -19.91 18.93 -7.38
N ARG A 129 -20.37 19.91 -8.14
CA ARG A 129 -20.80 19.73 -9.52
C ARG A 129 -19.63 20.06 -10.45
N CYS A 130 -19.36 19.18 -11.40
CA CYS A 130 -18.41 19.38 -12.50
C CYS A 130 -19.09 18.93 -13.78
N GLY A 131 -19.58 19.87 -14.57
CA GLY A 131 -20.39 19.58 -15.76
C GLY A 131 -21.62 18.72 -15.41
N PRO A 132 -21.76 17.51 -16.00
CA PRO A 132 -22.84 16.57 -15.69
C PRO A 132 -22.63 15.80 -14.38
N LEU A 133 -21.39 15.68 -13.87
CA LEU A 133 -21.11 14.94 -12.65
C LEU A 133 -21.49 15.77 -11.41
N ILE A 134 -22.18 15.15 -10.46
CA ILE A 134 -22.34 15.65 -9.10
C ILE A 134 -21.78 14.59 -8.16
N ASP A 135 -20.83 14.97 -7.31
CA ASP A 135 -20.15 14.02 -6.43
C ASP A 135 -20.10 14.49 -4.96
N LEU A 136 -20.23 13.53 -4.04
CA LEU A 136 -20.12 13.71 -2.60
C LEU A 136 -18.67 13.99 -2.23
N CYS A 137 -18.36 15.27 -2.04
CA CYS A 137 -17.00 15.70 -1.84
C CYS A 137 -16.95 16.95 -0.96
N ARG A 138 -15.96 17.01 -0.05
CA ARG A 138 -15.70 18.20 0.78
C ARG A 138 -14.75 19.20 0.10
N GLY A 139 -14.03 18.76 -0.93
CA GLY A 139 -13.01 19.51 -1.66
C GLY A 139 -11.78 19.80 -0.79
N PRO A 140 -10.96 20.80 -1.17
CA PRO A 140 -11.21 21.75 -2.26
C PRO A 140 -10.85 21.20 -3.65
N HIS A 141 -11.27 21.92 -4.70
CA HIS A 141 -10.98 21.61 -6.11
C HIS A 141 -10.25 22.77 -6.82
N VAL A 142 -9.64 22.46 -7.97
CA VAL A 142 -9.17 23.48 -8.93
C VAL A 142 -10.36 24.23 -9.54
N ARG A 143 -10.11 25.33 -10.24
CA ARG A 143 -11.17 26.20 -10.78
C ARG A 143 -12.04 25.50 -11.84
N HIS A 144 -11.40 24.81 -12.77
CA HIS A 144 -12.07 24.10 -13.86
C HIS A 144 -11.21 22.95 -14.39
N THR A 145 -11.83 22.00 -15.09
CA THR A 145 -11.16 20.79 -15.61
C THR A 145 -10.00 21.12 -16.55
N GLY A 146 -10.08 22.24 -17.27
CA GLY A 146 -9.02 22.72 -18.17
C GLY A 146 -7.69 23.08 -17.51
N CYS A 147 -7.59 23.14 -16.17
CA CYS A 147 -6.31 23.22 -15.48
C CYS A 147 -5.48 21.94 -15.65
N ILE A 148 -6.13 20.81 -15.97
CA ILE A 148 -5.50 19.52 -16.19
C ILE A 148 -5.09 19.43 -17.67
N LYS A 149 -3.82 19.76 -17.96
CA LYS A 149 -3.31 19.78 -19.34
C LYS A 149 -2.76 18.44 -19.80
N ALA A 150 -2.30 17.61 -18.87
CA ALA A 150 -1.78 16.29 -19.16
C ALA A 150 -2.35 15.30 -18.14
N LEU A 151 -2.88 14.18 -18.64
CA LEU A 151 -3.47 13.12 -17.83
C LEU A 151 -3.11 11.80 -18.48
N SER A 152 -2.87 10.77 -17.66
CA SER A 152 -2.75 9.41 -18.13
C SER A 152 -3.46 8.45 -17.18
N VAL A 153 -4.21 7.51 -17.74
CA VAL A 153 -4.86 6.42 -17.01
C VAL A 153 -3.89 5.24 -16.99
N THR A 154 -3.46 4.84 -15.80
CA THR A 154 -2.23 4.05 -15.64
C THR A 154 -2.46 2.56 -15.46
N LYS A 155 -3.46 2.18 -14.68
CA LYS A 155 -3.80 0.77 -14.42
C LYS A 155 -5.25 0.63 -13.97
N CYS A 156 -5.83 -0.54 -14.22
CA CYS A 156 -7.07 -1.00 -13.59
C CYS A 156 -6.74 -2.18 -12.66
N SER A 157 -7.47 -2.30 -11.56
CA SER A 157 -7.37 -3.41 -10.61
C SER A 157 -8.73 -3.68 -9.96
N SER A 158 -8.89 -4.85 -9.36
CA SER A 158 -10.05 -5.16 -8.53
C SER A 158 -9.82 -4.72 -7.08
N SER A 159 -10.85 -4.21 -6.42
CA SER A 159 -10.88 -3.93 -4.98
C SER A 159 -12.20 -4.37 -4.37
N TYR A 160 -12.32 -4.33 -3.04
CA TYR A 160 -13.55 -4.71 -2.35
C TYR A 160 -14.15 -3.52 -1.62
N TRP A 161 -15.48 -3.46 -1.57
CA TRP A 161 -16.19 -2.45 -0.78
C TRP A 161 -15.73 -2.47 0.68
N GLU A 162 -15.30 -1.31 1.18
CA GLU A 162 -14.67 -1.11 2.51
C GLU A 162 -13.50 -2.05 2.83
N GLY A 163 -12.87 -2.64 1.80
CA GLY A 163 -11.77 -3.61 1.98
C GLY A 163 -12.21 -4.97 2.52
N ARG A 164 -13.53 -5.26 2.53
CA ARG A 164 -14.08 -6.52 3.04
C ARG A 164 -14.23 -7.55 1.93
N THR A 165 -13.55 -8.69 2.04
CA THR A 165 -13.50 -9.71 0.97
C THR A 165 -14.84 -10.41 0.69
N ASP A 166 -15.77 -10.33 1.63
CA ASP A 166 -17.14 -10.83 1.53
C ASP A 166 -18.14 -9.79 0.97
N ALA A 167 -17.69 -8.56 0.70
CA ALA A 167 -18.48 -7.48 0.13
C ALA A 167 -18.36 -7.40 -1.41
N GLU A 168 -19.05 -6.42 -2.01
CA GLU A 168 -19.07 -6.25 -3.46
C GLU A 168 -17.69 -5.91 -4.04
N THR A 169 -17.37 -6.56 -5.15
CA THR A 169 -16.15 -6.29 -5.92
C THR A 169 -16.29 -5.02 -6.75
N LEU A 170 -15.32 -4.12 -6.64
CA LEU A 170 -15.23 -2.85 -7.36
C LEU A 170 -14.08 -2.86 -8.37
N GLN A 171 -14.23 -2.12 -9.45
CA GLN A 171 -13.17 -1.81 -10.39
C GLN A 171 -12.48 -0.51 -9.96
N ARG A 172 -11.19 -0.59 -9.62
CA ARG A 172 -10.36 0.55 -9.26
C ARG A 172 -9.50 0.97 -10.44
N VAL A 173 -9.74 2.17 -10.95
CA VAL A 173 -8.97 2.76 -12.06
C VAL A 173 -8.05 3.83 -11.52
N TYR A 174 -6.76 3.73 -11.82
CA TYR A 174 -5.74 4.70 -11.39
C TYR A 174 -5.39 5.67 -12.51
N GLY A 175 -5.07 6.89 -12.13
CA GLY A 175 -4.60 7.92 -13.04
C GLY A 175 -3.53 8.80 -12.40
N VAL A 176 -2.79 9.50 -13.26
CA VAL A 176 -1.88 10.57 -12.88
C VAL A 176 -2.12 11.75 -13.81
N SER A 177 -1.96 12.96 -13.30
CA SER A 177 -2.15 14.17 -14.09
C SER A 177 -1.21 15.28 -13.67
N PHE A 178 -0.98 16.22 -14.59
CA PHE A 178 -0.06 17.34 -14.44
C PHE A 178 -0.60 18.61 -15.13
N PRO A 179 -0.20 19.80 -14.66
CA PRO A 179 -0.57 21.07 -15.27
C PRO A 179 0.11 21.31 -16.63
N ASP A 180 1.11 20.49 -17.00
CA ASP A 180 1.81 20.58 -18.28
C ASP A 180 2.22 19.20 -18.83
N PRO A 181 2.34 19.05 -20.17
CA PRO A 181 2.77 17.79 -20.79
C PRO A 181 4.22 17.39 -20.51
N LYS A 182 5.10 18.34 -20.15
CA LYS A 182 6.53 18.06 -19.93
C LYS A 182 6.70 17.20 -18.67
N ARG A 183 6.00 17.51 -17.58
CA ARG A 183 6.00 16.71 -16.35
C ARG A 183 5.44 15.31 -16.57
N LEU A 184 4.39 15.15 -17.39
CA LEU A 184 3.88 13.81 -17.70
C LEU A 184 4.94 12.98 -18.45
N LYS A 185 5.69 13.60 -19.36
CA LYS A 185 6.79 12.93 -20.07
C LYS A 185 7.93 12.55 -19.13
N GLU A 186 8.33 13.44 -18.23
CA GLU A 186 9.34 13.16 -17.20
C GLU A 186 8.89 12.04 -16.26
N TRP A 187 7.65 12.08 -15.80
CA TRP A 187 7.05 11.02 -14.99
C TRP A 187 7.04 9.68 -15.74
N LYS A 188 6.61 9.64 -17.00
CA LYS A 188 6.63 8.41 -17.82
C LYS A 188 8.05 7.85 -17.95
N HIS A 189 9.04 8.72 -18.17
CA HIS A 189 10.44 8.31 -18.22
C HIS A 189 10.92 7.68 -16.90
N ILE A 190 10.57 8.27 -15.75
CA ILE A 190 10.91 7.71 -14.43
C ILE A 190 10.24 6.34 -14.24
N GLN A 191 8.98 6.18 -14.64
CA GLN A 191 8.27 4.91 -14.54
C GLN A 191 8.88 3.83 -15.44
N GLU A 192 9.29 4.17 -16.66
CA GLU A 192 10.00 3.25 -17.56
C GLU A 192 11.34 2.80 -16.96
N GLU A 193 12.09 3.74 -16.38
CA GLU A 193 13.35 3.46 -15.70
C GLU A 193 13.17 2.61 -14.44
N ALA A 194 12.11 2.84 -13.66
CA ALA A 194 11.75 2.02 -12.51
C ALA A 194 11.34 0.60 -12.94
N ALA A 195 10.53 0.47 -14.00
CA ALA A 195 10.10 -0.82 -14.53
C ALA A 195 11.27 -1.68 -15.05
N LYS A 196 12.33 -1.06 -15.57
CA LYS A 196 13.57 -1.76 -15.94
C LYS A 196 14.31 -2.33 -14.72
N ARG A 197 14.13 -1.74 -13.53
CA ARG A 197 14.78 -2.15 -12.27
C ARG A 197 13.88 -3.00 -11.37
N ASP A 198 12.72 -3.42 -11.86
CA ASP A 198 11.80 -4.29 -11.13
C ASP A 198 12.46 -5.66 -10.85
N HIS A 199 12.58 -6.01 -9.57
CA HIS A 199 13.21 -7.27 -9.16
C HIS A 199 12.48 -8.50 -9.68
N ARG A 200 11.18 -8.40 -9.98
CA ARG A 200 10.39 -9.51 -10.55
C ARG A 200 10.84 -9.81 -11.98
N LYS A 201 11.13 -8.76 -12.75
CA LYS A 201 11.67 -8.88 -14.10
C LYS A 201 13.12 -9.36 -14.05
N LEU A 202 13.97 -8.65 -13.31
CA LEU A 202 15.39 -8.96 -13.19
C LEU A 202 15.64 -10.35 -12.60
N GLY A 203 14.84 -10.76 -11.60
CA GLY A 203 14.96 -12.05 -10.94
C GLY A 203 14.72 -13.23 -11.88
N VAL A 204 13.80 -13.07 -12.84
CA VAL A 204 13.55 -14.07 -13.88
C VAL A 204 14.62 -14.02 -14.97
N GLU A 205 14.93 -12.83 -15.50
CA GLU A 205 15.94 -12.63 -16.56
C GLU A 205 17.32 -13.15 -16.14
N GLN A 206 17.70 -12.93 -14.88
CA GLN A 206 18.98 -13.36 -14.32
C GLN A 206 18.91 -14.75 -13.65
N LYS A 207 17.78 -15.46 -13.73
CA LYS A 207 17.58 -16.79 -13.13
C LYS A 207 17.96 -16.82 -11.64
N LEU A 208 17.52 -15.82 -10.89
CA LEU A 208 17.75 -15.71 -9.45
C LEU A 208 16.68 -16.46 -8.65
N PHE A 209 15.42 -16.33 -9.06
CA PHE A 209 14.30 -16.98 -8.38
C PHE A 209 13.08 -17.12 -9.29
N PHE A 210 12.13 -17.94 -8.86
CA PHE A 210 10.80 -18.02 -9.46
C PHE A 210 9.72 -18.28 -8.40
N PHE A 211 8.46 -18.14 -8.80
CA PHE A 211 7.29 -18.49 -8.00
C PHE A 211 6.47 -19.55 -8.73
N HIS A 212 5.79 -20.41 -7.98
CA HIS A 212 4.97 -21.48 -8.53
C HIS A 212 3.59 -21.48 -7.87
N GLU A 213 2.53 -21.75 -8.64
CA GLU A 213 1.14 -21.71 -8.17
C GLU A 213 0.85 -22.72 -7.05
N LEU A 214 1.61 -23.82 -6.99
CA LEU A 214 1.53 -24.81 -5.90
C LEU A 214 2.09 -24.29 -4.57
N SER A 215 2.81 -23.18 -4.55
CA SER A 215 3.27 -22.52 -3.32
C SER A 215 3.20 -20.99 -3.49
N PRO A 216 1.99 -20.42 -3.56
CA PRO A 216 1.81 -19.01 -3.87
C PRO A 216 2.40 -18.16 -2.74
N GLY A 217 3.16 -17.13 -3.11
CA GLY A 217 3.84 -16.27 -2.13
C GLY A 217 5.04 -16.93 -1.45
N SER A 218 5.50 -18.10 -1.91
CA SER A 218 6.73 -18.73 -1.45
C SER A 218 7.75 -18.77 -2.59
N CYS A 219 8.86 -18.09 -2.39
CA CYS A 219 9.91 -17.95 -3.41
C CYS A 219 10.77 -19.21 -3.51
N PHE A 220 11.03 -19.66 -4.74
CA PHE A 220 12.04 -20.65 -5.07
C PHE A 220 13.32 -19.94 -5.51
N PHE A 221 14.35 -19.97 -4.66
CA PHE A 221 15.66 -19.44 -5.03
C PHE A 221 16.42 -20.44 -5.91
N LEU A 222 16.87 -19.98 -7.07
CA LEU A 222 17.76 -20.71 -7.98
C LEU A 222 19.22 -20.54 -7.51
N PRO A 223 20.19 -21.31 -8.03
CA PRO A 223 21.57 -21.29 -7.53
C PRO A 223 22.19 -19.89 -7.39
N ALA A 224 21.98 -19.00 -8.37
CA ALA A 224 22.48 -17.63 -8.32
C ALA A 224 21.77 -16.78 -7.24
N GLY A 225 20.45 -16.89 -7.10
CA GLY A 225 19.72 -16.20 -6.04
C GLY A 225 20.05 -16.76 -4.65
N ALA A 226 20.24 -18.07 -4.52
CA ALA A 226 20.67 -18.71 -3.28
C ALA A 226 22.08 -18.26 -2.88
N HIS A 227 22.99 -18.05 -3.84
CA HIS A 227 24.31 -17.48 -3.58
C HIS A 227 24.21 -16.06 -2.99
N ILE A 228 23.37 -15.20 -3.58
CA ILE A 228 23.10 -13.85 -3.05
C ILE A 228 22.52 -13.93 -1.63
N TYR A 229 21.48 -14.74 -1.44
CA TYR A 229 20.84 -14.95 -0.14
C TYR A 229 21.86 -15.39 0.93
N ASN A 230 22.65 -16.43 0.66
CA ASN A 230 23.63 -16.94 1.61
C ASN A 230 24.75 -15.93 1.89
N THR A 231 25.12 -15.12 0.90
CA THR A 231 26.09 -14.04 1.08
C THR A 231 25.57 -12.98 2.05
N LEU A 232 24.31 -12.55 1.88
CA LEU A 232 23.65 -11.61 2.79
C LEU A 232 23.52 -12.16 4.21
N VAL A 233 23.12 -13.42 4.36
CA VAL A 233 23.04 -14.08 5.67
C VAL A 233 24.42 -14.15 6.32
N SER A 234 25.46 -14.49 5.57
CA SER A 234 26.84 -14.56 6.08
C SER A 234 27.34 -13.19 6.53
N PHE A 235 27.03 -12.14 5.77
CA PHE A 235 27.33 -10.76 6.14
C PHE A 235 26.64 -10.38 7.47
N ILE A 236 25.32 -10.56 7.58
CA ILE A 236 24.58 -10.22 8.81
C ILE A 236 25.05 -11.04 10.01
N ARG A 237 25.32 -12.35 9.84
CA ARG A 237 25.92 -13.18 10.91
C ARG A 237 27.23 -12.60 11.42
N SER A 238 28.10 -12.15 10.50
CA SER A 238 29.37 -11.53 10.89
C SER A 238 29.16 -10.24 11.70
N GLU A 239 28.13 -9.46 11.37
CA GLU A 239 27.77 -8.26 12.11
C GLU A 239 27.19 -8.59 13.49
N TYR A 240 26.33 -9.61 13.59
CA TYR A 240 25.80 -10.11 14.85
C TYR A 240 26.88 -10.58 15.82
N TRP A 241 27.88 -11.33 15.35
CA TRP A 241 28.97 -11.81 16.21
C TRP A 241 29.82 -10.69 16.79
N LYS A 242 30.14 -9.66 16.00
CA LYS A 242 30.86 -8.46 16.48
C LYS A 242 30.13 -7.74 17.62
N ARG A 243 28.81 -7.97 17.72
CA ARG A 243 27.86 -7.24 18.59
C ARG A 243 27.32 -8.10 19.73
N GLY A 244 27.86 -9.30 19.90
CA GLY A 244 27.49 -10.21 21.00
C GLY A 244 26.10 -10.82 20.86
N PHE A 245 25.52 -10.84 19.66
CA PHE A 245 24.32 -11.65 19.40
C PHE A 245 24.69 -13.13 19.32
N GLN A 246 23.85 -13.96 19.92
CA GLN A 246 23.96 -15.41 19.89
C GLN A 246 22.88 -15.96 18.96
N GLU A 247 23.29 -16.66 17.91
CA GLU A 247 22.36 -17.28 16.98
C GLU A 247 21.66 -18.46 17.66
N VAL A 248 20.32 -18.47 17.58
CA VAL A 248 19.45 -19.53 18.11
C VAL A 248 18.60 -20.12 17.00
N ILE A 249 18.09 -21.32 17.21
CA ILE A 249 17.19 -22.01 16.28
C ILE A 249 15.92 -22.37 17.02
N THR A 250 14.79 -21.87 16.52
CA THR A 250 13.47 -22.12 17.12
C THR A 250 12.57 -22.95 16.19
N PRO A 251 11.64 -23.76 16.74
CA PRO A 251 10.64 -24.48 15.95
C PRO A 251 9.83 -23.59 14.99
N ASN A 252 9.27 -24.20 13.95
CA ASN A 252 8.39 -23.52 12.99
C ASN A 252 6.90 -23.67 13.31
N ILE A 253 6.51 -24.69 14.07
CA ILE A 253 5.12 -24.99 14.40
C ILE A 253 4.96 -24.92 15.91
N TYR A 254 3.93 -24.20 16.37
CA TYR A 254 3.58 -24.06 17.77
C TYR A 254 2.09 -24.30 17.99
N ASN A 255 1.75 -24.72 19.20
CA ASN A 255 0.36 -24.73 19.67
C ASN A 255 -0.17 -23.29 19.77
N SER A 256 -1.45 -23.07 19.42
CA SER A 256 -2.07 -21.73 19.45
C SER A 256 -2.01 -21.07 20.83
N ALA A 257 -1.96 -21.86 21.91
CA ALA A 257 -1.82 -21.37 23.27
C ALA A 257 -0.62 -20.42 23.46
N LEU A 258 0.47 -20.60 22.70
CA LEU A 258 1.62 -19.67 22.75
C LEU A 258 1.25 -18.27 22.22
N TRP A 259 0.46 -18.21 21.16
CA TRP A 259 0.00 -16.95 20.56
C TRP A 259 -1.07 -16.29 21.42
N GLU A 260 -1.91 -17.08 22.07
CA GLU A 260 -2.89 -16.59 23.05
C GLU A 260 -2.18 -15.99 24.27
N GLN A 261 -1.20 -16.70 24.84
CA GLN A 261 -0.41 -16.24 25.98
C GLN A 261 0.38 -14.97 25.67
N SER A 262 0.92 -14.86 24.45
CA SER A 262 1.68 -13.68 24.04
C SER A 262 0.82 -12.50 23.56
N GLY A 263 -0.51 -12.66 23.49
CA GLY A 263 -1.44 -11.63 23.01
C GLY A 263 -1.46 -11.45 21.47
N HIS A 264 -0.71 -12.26 20.73
CA HIS A 264 -0.66 -12.18 19.27
C HIS A 264 -1.87 -12.82 18.60
N TRP A 265 -2.56 -13.74 19.27
CA TRP A 265 -3.71 -14.43 18.67
C TRP A 265 -4.81 -13.46 18.23
N GLN A 266 -5.12 -12.46 19.04
CA GLN A 266 -6.16 -11.46 18.77
C GLN A 266 -5.86 -10.62 17.53
N HIS A 267 -4.57 -10.42 17.21
CA HIS A 267 -4.13 -9.57 16.11
C HIS A 267 -3.72 -10.33 14.84
N TYR A 268 -3.25 -11.57 14.98
CA TYR A 268 -2.66 -12.34 13.88
C TYR A 268 -3.45 -13.60 13.52
N SER A 269 -4.44 -14.03 14.31
CA SER A 269 -5.13 -15.30 14.07
C SER A 269 -5.79 -15.42 12.69
N GLU A 270 -6.25 -14.33 12.09
CA GLU A 270 -6.79 -14.33 10.72
C GLU A 270 -5.69 -14.58 9.67
N ASN A 271 -4.48 -14.11 9.94
CA ASN A 271 -3.32 -14.18 9.04
C ASN A 271 -2.36 -15.33 9.39
N LEU A 272 -2.78 -16.29 10.22
CA LEU A 272 -2.00 -17.48 10.58
C LEU A 272 -2.34 -18.67 9.69
N PHE A 273 -1.33 -19.42 9.26
CA PHE A 273 -1.53 -20.77 8.74
C PHE A 273 -1.79 -21.71 9.92
N LYS A 274 -3.02 -22.24 9.98
CA LYS A 274 -3.48 -23.13 11.05
C LYS A 274 -3.46 -24.59 10.59
N ILE A 275 -3.08 -25.48 11.50
CA ILE A 275 -3.02 -26.92 11.31
C ILE A 275 -3.78 -27.55 12.47
N GLU A 276 -4.80 -28.34 12.20
CA GLU A 276 -5.47 -29.11 13.24
C GLU A 276 -4.73 -30.41 13.49
N VAL A 277 -4.32 -30.63 14.75
CA VAL A 277 -3.62 -31.85 15.20
C VAL A 277 -4.27 -32.29 16.49
N GLU A 278 -4.83 -33.51 16.51
CA GLU A 278 -5.42 -34.10 17.73
C GLU A 278 -6.43 -33.20 18.45
N LYS A 279 -7.32 -32.54 17.69
CA LYS A 279 -8.33 -31.57 18.19
C LYS A 279 -7.74 -30.30 18.82
N GLN A 280 -6.44 -30.06 18.64
CA GLN A 280 -5.77 -28.82 19.01
C GLN A 280 -5.39 -28.04 17.76
N THR A 281 -5.37 -26.72 17.88
CA THR A 281 -4.92 -25.84 16.80
C THR A 281 -3.43 -25.56 16.96
N PHE A 282 -2.66 -25.94 15.95
CA PHE A 282 -1.28 -25.51 15.78
C PHE A 282 -1.21 -24.48 14.66
N GLY A 283 -0.08 -23.78 14.57
CA GLY A 283 0.16 -22.90 13.43
C GLY A 283 1.63 -22.69 13.15
N LEU A 284 1.91 -22.31 11.90
CA LEU A 284 3.24 -21.85 11.51
C LEU A 284 3.52 -20.51 12.18
N LYS A 285 4.73 -20.32 12.72
CA LYS A 285 5.09 -19.07 13.40
C LYS A 285 5.05 -17.87 12.43
N PRO A 286 4.41 -16.75 12.81
CA PRO A 286 4.40 -15.52 12.02
C PRO A 286 5.53 -14.55 12.41
N MET A 287 6.24 -14.86 13.50
CA MET A 287 7.34 -14.12 14.13
C MET A 287 8.13 -15.04 15.06
N ASN A 288 9.37 -14.67 15.43
CA ASN A 288 10.19 -15.49 16.32
C ASN A 288 10.03 -15.13 17.81
N CYS A 289 9.50 -13.94 18.13
CA CYS A 289 9.53 -13.36 19.48
C CYS A 289 9.04 -14.31 20.58
N PRO A 290 7.86 -14.95 20.47
CA PRO A 290 7.36 -15.82 21.54
C PRO A 290 8.22 -17.08 21.74
N GLY A 291 8.85 -17.60 20.69
CA GLY A 291 9.82 -18.68 20.80
C GLY A 291 11.08 -18.25 21.57
N HIS A 292 11.57 -17.04 21.32
CA HIS A 292 12.72 -16.47 22.05
C HIS A 292 12.39 -16.23 23.52
N CYS A 293 11.15 -15.80 23.84
CA CYS A 293 10.68 -15.69 25.21
C CYS A 293 10.66 -17.04 25.95
N LEU A 294 10.25 -18.12 25.28
CA LEU A 294 10.31 -19.47 25.86
C LEU A 294 11.75 -19.91 26.15
N MET A 295 12.70 -19.59 25.25
CA MET A 295 14.13 -19.86 25.46
C MET A 295 14.69 -19.05 26.63
N TYR A 296 14.33 -17.77 26.72
CA TYR A 296 14.74 -16.92 27.85
C TYR A 296 14.21 -17.48 29.18
N ALA A 297 12.92 -17.85 29.22
CA ALA A 297 12.25 -18.36 30.42
C ALA A 297 12.71 -19.76 30.86
N LYS A 298 13.40 -20.52 29.99
CA LYS A 298 13.83 -21.90 30.28
C LYS A 298 14.87 -21.99 31.39
N GLU A 299 15.68 -20.95 31.56
CA GLU A 299 16.79 -20.92 32.53
C GLU A 299 16.58 -19.78 33.54
N ILE A 300 17.02 -20.00 34.79
CA ILE A 300 17.10 -18.94 35.79
C ILE A 300 18.30 -18.07 35.43
N ARG A 301 18.07 -16.76 35.25
CA ARG A 301 19.08 -15.81 34.80
C ARG A 301 19.50 -14.86 35.91
N SER A 302 20.78 -14.50 35.93
CA SER A 302 21.32 -13.43 36.77
C SER A 302 21.21 -12.10 36.04
N HIS A 303 20.95 -11.01 36.78
CA HIS A 303 20.98 -9.65 36.22
C HIS A 303 22.31 -9.28 35.56
N LYS A 304 23.40 -9.98 35.91
CA LYS A 304 24.75 -9.81 35.33
C LYS A 304 24.89 -10.37 33.93
N GLU A 305 24.01 -11.29 33.53
CA GLU A 305 23.99 -11.87 32.18
C GLU A 305 23.27 -10.97 31.17
N LEU A 306 22.60 -9.90 31.65
CA LEU A 306 21.87 -8.96 30.81
C LEU A 306 22.78 -7.79 30.38
N PRO A 307 22.72 -7.36 29.11
CA PRO A 307 21.72 -7.75 28.10
C PRO A 307 22.05 -9.06 27.37
N LEU A 308 21.05 -9.92 27.25
CA LEU A 308 21.11 -11.15 26.45
C LEU A 308 20.53 -10.89 25.06
N ARG A 309 21.21 -11.37 24.01
CA ARG A 309 20.85 -11.06 22.62
C ARG A 309 20.72 -12.33 21.82
N PHE A 310 19.51 -12.64 21.38
CA PHE A 310 19.25 -13.76 20.47
C PHE A 310 19.05 -13.25 19.05
N ALA A 311 19.69 -13.89 18.09
CA ALA A 311 19.48 -13.70 16.66
C ALA A 311 18.93 -14.99 16.04
N ASP A 312 18.00 -14.89 15.09
CA ASP A 312 17.33 -16.05 14.51
C ASP A 312 16.96 -15.77 13.05
N PHE A 313 17.48 -16.59 12.14
CA PHE A 313 17.13 -16.57 10.71
C PHE A 313 15.98 -17.53 10.39
N GLY A 314 15.14 -17.83 11.38
CA GLY A 314 14.04 -18.77 11.33
C GLY A 314 13.03 -18.44 10.24
N VAL A 315 12.44 -19.48 9.65
CA VAL A 315 11.44 -19.34 8.60
C VAL A 315 10.11 -18.92 9.21
N LEU A 316 9.56 -17.82 8.72
CA LEU A 316 8.29 -17.25 9.15
C LEU A 316 7.24 -17.42 8.07
N HIS A 317 5.98 -17.54 8.49
CA HIS A 317 4.84 -17.63 7.60
C HIS A 317 3.71 -16.69 8.00
N ARG A 318 3.18 -15.95 7.03
CA ARG A 318 1.97 -15.11 7.18
C ARG A 318 1.01 -15.43 6.04
N ASN A 319 -0.24 -15.71 6.35
CA ASN A 319 -1.27 -16.02 5.37
C ASN A 319 -1.80 -14.74 4.71
N GLU A 320 -0.91 -14.03 4.01
CA GLU A 320 -1.24 -12.83 3.24
C GLU A 320 -2.28 -13.15 2.15
N PHE A 321 -3.18 -12.21 1.86
CA PHE A 321 -4.13 -12.32 0.77
C PHE A 321 -3.41 -12.52 -0.57
N SER A 322 -3.92 -13.43 -1.40
CA SER A 322 -3.29 -13.78 -2.70
C SER A 322 -3.10 -12.56 -3.61
N GLY A 323 -4.08 -11.64 -3.64
CA GLY A 323 -4.01 -10.41 -4.42
C GLY A 323 -2.99 -9.39 -3.92
N ALA A 324 -2.48 -9.54 -2.70
CA ALA A 324 -1.45 -8.65 -2.13
C ALA A 324 -0.01 -9.14 -2.40
N LEU A 325 0.16 -10.38 -2.87
CA LEU A 325 1.48 -10.96 -3.10
C LEU A 325 2.18 -10.28 -4.27
N SER A 326 3.46 -9.92 -4.10
CA SER A 326 4.23 -9.23 -5.13
C SER A 326 5.72 -9.54 -5.05
N GLY A 327 6.19 -10.44 -5.93
CA GLY A 327 7.59 -10.86 -5.99
C GLY A 327 8.16 -11.20 -4.62
N LEU A 328 9.38 -10.75 -4.34
CA LEU A 328 10.04 -10.84 -3.03
C LEU A 328 9.61 -9.75 -2.00
N THR A 329 8.76 -8.78 -2.37
CA THR A 329 8.41 -7.65 -1.50
C THR A 329 7.29 -8.01 -0.52
N ARG A 330 6.29 -8.77 -0.98
CA ARG A 330 5.18 -9.25 -0.15
C ARG A 330 4.93 -10.73 -0.43
N VAL A 331 5.26 -11.55 0.57
CA VAL A 331 5.35 -13.02 0.48
C VAL A 331 4.67 -13.67 1.68
N ARG A 332 4.29 -14.93 1.53
CA ARG A 332 3.74 -15.75 2.61
C ARG A 332 4.82 -16.43 3.43
N ARG A 333 5.95 -16.78 2.80
CA ARG A 333 7.14 -17.36 3.45
C ARG A 333 8.29 -16.36 3.36
N PHE A 334 8.88 -16.02 4.50
CA PHE A 334 10.03 -15.13 4.57
C PHE A 334 10.96 -15.52 5.71
N GLN A 335 12.17 -14.97 5.69
CA GLN A 335 13.14 -15.04 6.76
C GLN A 335 13.58 -13.61 7.04
N GLN A 336 13.63 -13.27 8.31
CA GLN A 336 14.15 -11.98 8.76
C GLN A 336 15.52 -12.23 9.38
N ASP A 337 16.37 -11.22 9.31
CA ASP A 337 17.44 -11.00 10.27
C ASP A 337 16.83 -10.57 11.62
N ASP A 338 16.07 -11.49 12.22
CA ASP A 338 15.31 -11.21 13.44
C ASP A 338 16.21 -11.34 14.66
N ALA A 339 15.99 -10.49 15.65
CA ALA A 339 16.74 -10.53 16.89
C ALA A 339 15.96 -9.92 18.05
N HIS A 340 16.14 -10.50 19.24
CA HIS A 340 15.49 -10.06 20.47
C HIS A 340 16.54 -9.83 21.56
N ILE A 341 16.46 -8.66 22.18
CA ILE A 341 17.34 -8.26 23.28
C ILE A 341 16.53 -8.29 24.57
N PHE A 342 16.91 -9.18 25.48
CA PHE A 342 16.40 -9.21 26.84
C PHE A 342 17.33 -8.38 27.71
N CYS A 343 16.82 -7.27 28.24
CA CYS A 343 17.59 -6.32 29.03
C CYS A 343 16.78 -5.82 30.22
N ARG A 344 17.48 -5.18 31.17
CA ARG A 344 16.82 -4.45 32.25
C ARG A 344 16.31 -3.10 31.75
N GLU A 345 15.34 -2.54 32.45
CA GLU A 345 14.76 -1.25 32.10
C GLU A 345 15.81 -0.12 32.04
N ASP A 346 16.81 -0.13 32.94
CA ASP A 346 17.92 0.84 32.94
C ASP A 346 18.81 0.76 31.68
N GLN A 347 18.78 -0.37 30.96
CA GLN A 347 19.60 -0.61 29.78
C GLN A 347 18.92 -0.19 28.48
N VAL A 348 17.59 0.03 28.49
CA VAL A 348 16.81 0.34 27.27
C VAL A 348 17.25 1.64 26.62
N THR A 349 17.56 2.67 27.43
CA THR A 349 17.93 4.00 26.92
C THR A 349 19.40 4.11 26.49
N ASN A 350 20.17 3.04 26.63
CA ASN A 350 21.57 3.04 26.23
C ASN A 350 21.64 3.21 24.69
N PRO A 351 22.28 4.27 24.18
CA PRO A 351 22.41 4.51 22.74
C PRO A 351 23.05 3.33 22.00
N PHE A 352 23.90 2.55 22.68
CA PHE A 352 24.50 1.34 22.11
C PHE A 352 23.49 0.22 21.81
N GLU A 353 22.34 0.17 22.50
CA GLU A 353 21.29 -0.83 22.23
C GLU A 353 20.33 -0.37 21.11
N ILE A 354 20.05 0.93 20.98
CA ILE A 354 19.05 1.49 20.04
C ILE A 354 19.66 1.89 18.68
N ILE A 355 20.84 2.54 18.66
CA ILE A 355 21.42 3.12 17.43
C ILE A 355 21.99 2.03 16.51
N HIS A 356 22.26 0.84 17.04
CA HIS A 356 22.99 -0.19 16.33
C HIS A 356 22.22 -0.82 15.17
N ILE A 357 20.90 -0.96 15.27
CA ILE A 357 20.07 -1.61 14.24
C ILE A 357 19.95 -0.71 12.99
N THR A 358 19.79 0.60 13.16
CA THR A 358 19.63 1.54 12.05
C THR A 358 20.95 1.93 11.39
N TYR A 359 22.04 2.01 12.18
CA TYR A 359 23.36 2.39 11.65
C TYR A 359 24.05 1.25 10.89
N MET A 360 23.86 0.00 11.35
CA MET A 360 24.36 -1.22 10.70
C MET A 360 23.86 -1.35 9.26
N LEU A 361 22.57 -1.11 9.01
CA LEU A 361 21.98 -1.20 7.68
C LEU A 361 22.42 -0.07 6.74
N ARG A 362 22.83 1.10 7.25
CA ARG A 362 23.11 2.25 6.40
C ARG A 362 24.60 2.47 6.11
N GLN A 363 25.50 2.16 7.05
CA GLN A 363 26.94 2.26 6.77
C GLN A 363 27.50 0.94 6.22
N ASP A 364 27.24 -0.17 6.91
CA ASP A 364 27.88 -1.44 6.55
C ASP A 364 27.30 -2.01 5.26
N LEU A 365 25.99 -1.85 5.01
CA LEU A 365 25.38 -2.27 3.75
C LEU A 365 25.81 -1.39 2.56
N ASN A 366 25.94 -0.06 2.75
CA ASN A 366 26.44 0.82 1.69
C ASN A 366 27.92 0.53 1.39
N LEU A 367 28.72 0.24 2.42
CA LEU A 367 30.11 -0.17 2.28
C LEU A 367 30.20 -1.54 1.58
N PHE A 368 29.32 -2.48 1.95
CA PHE A 368 29.24 -3.83 1.39
C PHE A 368 28.80 -3.82 -0.08
N LEU A 369 27.76 -3.05 -0.42
CA LEU A 369 27.23 -2.95 -1.78
C LEU A 369 28.03 -1.97 -2.66
N LYS A 370 29.02 -1.25 -2.10
CA LYS A 370 29.75 -0.15 -2.77
C LYS A 370 28.80 0.81 -3.51
N ILE A 371 27.68 1.15 -2.88
CA ILE A 371 26.74 2.10 -3.49
C ILE A 371 27.34 3.48 -3.28
N ASP A 372 28.04 3.99 -4.30
CA ASP A 372 28.42 5.39 -4.35
C ASP A 372 27.15 6.23 -4.25
N SER A 373 27.10 7.08 -3.24
CA SER A 373 26.03 8.02 -2.90
C SER A 373 25.76 9.10 -3.97
N CYS A 374 26.10 8.86 -5.23
CA CYS A 374 26.14 9.89 -6.27
C CYS A 374 24.78 10.25 -6.90
N HIS A 375 23.69 9.52 -6.64
CA HIS A 375 22.43 9.72 -7.37
C HIS A 375 21.14 9.71 -6.54
N MET A 376 21.20 10.07 -5.25
CA MET A 376 20.00 10.39 -4.48
C MET A 376 20.05 11.85 -4.01
N ASN A 377 19.59 12.76 -4.88
CA ASN A 377 19.19 14.13 -4.54
C ASN A 377 17.70 14.27 -4.77
#